data_AF-W9VVR1-F1
#
_entry.id   AF-W9VVR1-F1
#
_cell.length_a   1.000
_cell.length_b   1.000
_cell.length_c   1.000
_cell.angle_alpha   90.00
_cell.angle_beta   90.00
_cell.angle_gamma   90.00
#
_symmetry.space_group_name_H-M   'P 1'
#
loop_
_entity.id
_entity.type
_entity.pdbx_description
1 polymer ?
#
loop_
_entity_poly.entity_id
_entity_poly.type
_entity_poly.pdbx_seq_one_letter_code
_entity_poly.pdbx_strand_id
1 'polypeptide(L)'
;MSFPWLRIAWLQSIRQDRKDLTLVWQIANGPPAGTKPCAGTKIDLRRWYHLTDPRTKKPVDNFDICSACVRNIDLIFPTLQFCVFDRPQEKKEQEKICNLNTNSRHFLPMLNELERLADRSKETIRHRDFQEFVDFVRRISRTRHCAKDTLLATQSWHYISDLPELTICEECYEEVVWPVRDRPIARDVSKTLKLVPTLRKNSLLRGTSCQLYSDRMRRIFHDAVSRNDFESLKSAARYRYNMEHRLQEMHKLYEMDLQAGIDRRVEMEKNISIWKSIE
;
A
#
# COMPACT_ATOMS: atom_id res chain seq x y z
N MET A 1 4.25 19.51 -4.86
CA MET A 1 4.13 18.13 -4.35
C MET A 1 5.45 17.77 -3.69
N SER A 2 5.46 17.28 -2.45
CA SER A 2 6.70 16.84 -1.80
C SER A 2 7.16 15.52 -2.42
N PHE A 3 8.39 15.44 -2.93
CA PHE A 3 9.00 14.19 -3.39
C PHE A 3 9.55 13.43 -2.17
N PRO A 4 8.98 12.28 -1.76
CA PRO A 4 9.38 11.62 -0.51
C PRO A 4 10.86 11.26 -0.48
N TRP A 5 11.40 10.74 -1.60
CA TRP A 5 12.82 10.48 -1.77
C TRP A 5 13.70 11.71 -1.54
N LEU A 6 13.29 12.89 -2.04
CA LEU A 6 14.05 14.12 -1.88
C LEU A 6 14.10 14.57 -0.41
N ARG A 7 12.99 14.42 0.31
CA ARG A 7 12.93 14.72 1.76
C ARG A 7 13.87 13.82 2.55
N ILE A 8 13.90 12.52 2.22
CA ILE A 8 14.80 11.57 2.88
C ILE A 8 16.25 11.90 2.55
N ALA A 9 16.56 12.17 1.28
CA ALA A 9 17.90 12.58 0.84
C ALA A 9 18.39 13.82 1.60
N TRP A 10 17.53 14.83 1.74
CA TRP A 10 17.83 16.04 2.51
C TRP A 10 18.12 15.72 3.99
N LEU A 11 17.24 14.96 4.65
CA LEU A 11 17.43 14.56 6.05
C LEU A 11 18.72 13.76 6.25
N GLN A 12 19.04 12.87 5.30
CA GLN A 12 20.25 12.05 5.35
C GLN A 12 21.52 12.85 5.05
N SER A 13 21.47 13.86 4.18
CA SER A 13 22.58 14.81 4.00
C SER A 13 22.92 15.53 5.30
N ILE A 14 21.92 15.98 6.06
CA ILE A 14 22.13 16.62 7.37
C ILE A 14 22.70 15.60 8.37
N ARG A 15 22.11 14.41 8.45
CA ARG A 15 22.53 13.36 9.40
C ARG A 15 23.97 12.89 9.18
N GLN A 16 24.41 12.86 7.92
CA GLN A 16 25.75 12.44 7.51
C GLN A 16 26.75 13.60 7.46
N ASP A 17 26.36 14.81 7.90
CA ASP A 17 27.18 16.04 7.84
C ASP A 17 27.81 16.27 6.45
N ARG A 18 27.03 16.03 5.39
CA ARG A 18 27.52 16.20 4.02
C ARG A 18 27.73 17.68 3.73
N LYS A 19 28.93 18.02 3.23
CA LYS A 19 29.33 19.39 2.86
C LYS A 19 28.78 19.85 1.51
N ASP A 20 28.17 18.95 0.75
CA ASP A 20 27.62 19.22 -0.57
C ASP A 20 26.19 18.68 -0.73
N LEU A 21 25.51 19.18 -1.75
CA LEU A 21 24.14 18.78 -2.10
C LEU A 21 24.09 17.67 -3.15
N THR A 22 25.18 16.93 -3.37
CA THR A 22 25.28 15.94 -4.45
C THR A 22 24.22 14.86 -4.32
N LEU A 23 23.99 14.35 -3.10
CA LEU A 23 22.94 13.34 -2.85
C LEU A 23 21.55 13.86 -3.23
N VAL A 24 21.22 15.07 -2.79
CA VAL A 24 19.93 15.71 -3.06
C VAL A 24 19.75 15.95 -4.56
N TRP A 25 20.79 16.45 -5.24
CA TRP A 25 20.81 16.69 -6.67
C TRP A 25 20.65 15.40 -7.49
N GLN A 26 21.36 14.33 -7.11
CA GLN A 26 21.25 13.02 -7.76
C GLN A 26 19.87 12.39 -7.60
N ILE A 27 19.22 12.58 -6.46
CA ILE A 27 17.84 12.11 -6.25
C ILE A 27 16.84 12.96 -7.04
N ALA A 28 17.03 14.29 -7.08
CA ALA A 28 16.15 15.20 -7.81
C ALA A 28 16.16 14.98 -9.33
N ASN A 29 17.33 14.70 -9.92
CA ASN A 29 17.45 14.44 -11.36
C ASN A 29 16.93 13.06 -11.80
N GLY A 30 16.53 12.21 -10.84
CA GLY A 30 16.01 10.89 -11.15
C GLY A 30 17.09 9.91 -11.63
N PRO A 31 16.66 8.74 -12.13
CA PRO A 31 17.57 7.71 -12.61
C PRO A 31 18.28 8.13 -13.92
N PRO A 32 19.50 7.60 -14.18
CA PRO A 32 20.24 7.91 -15.41
C PRO A 32 19.53 7.36 -16.66
N ALA A 33 19.97 7.83 -17.83
CA ALA A 33 19.49 7.34 -19.12
C ALA A 33 19.58 5.81 -19.21
N GLY A 34 18.51 5.17 -19.68
CA GLY A 34 18.39 3.71 -19.74
C GLY A 34 17.73 3.06 -18.51
N THR A 35 17.56 3.77 -17.39
CA THR A 35 16.82 3.27 -16.22
C THR A 35 15.45 3.92 -16.11
N LYS A 36 14.38 3.12 -16.17
CA LYS A 36 13.00 3.61 -16.03
C LYS A 36 12.72 4.12 -14.60
N PRO A 37 12.03 5.27 -14.42
CA PRO A 37 11.56 5.70 -13.10
C PRO A 37 10.57 4.70 -12.50
N CYS A 38 10.34 4.78 -11.18
CA CYS A 38 9.35 3.94 -10.51
C CYS A 38 7.93 4.29 -10.98
N ALA A 39 7.14 3.29 -11.36
CA ALA A 39 5.78 3.46 -11.86
C ALA A 39 4.73 3.79 -10.77
N GLY A 40 5.16 3.92 -9.51
CA GLY A 40 4.25 4.20 -8.40
C GLY A 40 3.37 3.00 -8.10
N THR A 41 2.05 3.23 -8.06
CA THR A 41 1.02 2.21 -7.84
C THR A 41 0.60 1.46 -9.10
N LYS A 42 1.20 1.77 -10.26
CA LYS A 42 0.86 1.13 -11.54
C LYS A 42 1.67 -0.14 -11.74
N ILE A 43 1.05 -1.11 -12.40
CA ILE A 43 1.74 -2.32 -12.91
C ILE A 43 2.74 -1.88 -13.96
N ASP A 44 3.93 -2.46 -13.94
CA ASP A 44 4.98 -2.17 -14.89
C ASP A 44 5.75 -3.43 -15.31
N LEU A 45 6.10 -3.51 -16.59
CA LEU A 45 6.91 -4.58 -17.15
C LEU A 45 8.40 -4.19 -17.10
N ARG A 46 9.13 -4.83 -16.18
CA ARG A 46 10.59 -4.64 -16.03
C ARG A 46 11.24 -5.85 -15.37
N ARG A 47 12.58 -5.86 -15.32
CA ARG A 47 13.34 -6.78 -14.47
C ARG A 47 13.29 -6.28 -13.02
N TRP A 48 12.94 -7.17 -12.11
CA TRP A 48 12.72 -6.85 -10.70
C TRP A 48 13.86 -7.35 -9.83
N TYR A 49 14.26 -6.50 -8.89
CA TYR A 49 15.23 -6.80 -7.86
C TYR A 49 14.48 -7.39 -6.67
N HIS A 50 15.16 -8.22 -5.88
CA HIS A 50 14.52 -8.90 -4.75
C HIS A 50 15.45 -8.96 -3.55
N LEU A 51 14.87 -9.32 -2.41
CA LEU A 51 15.58 -9.66 -1.20
C LEU A 51 15.68 -11.19 -1.12
N THR A 52 16.87 -11.75 -0.97
CA THR A 52 17.05 -13.18 -0.71
C THR A 52 17.05 -13.48 0.78
N ASP A 53 16.22 -14.42 1.19
CA ASP A 53 16.19 -14.92 2.56
C ASP A 53 17.46 -15.77 2.81
N PRO A 54 18.34 -15.36 3.73
CA PRO A 54 19.62 -16.04 3.95
C PRO A 54 19.45 -17.46 4.47
N ARG A 55 18.29 -17.79 5.08
CA ARG A 55 17.97 -19.13 5.60
C ARG A 55 17.56 -20.10 4.50
N THR A 56 16.71 -19.65 3.57
CA THR A 56 16.16 -20.52 2.51
C THR A 56 16.93 -20.41 1.20
N LYS A 57 17.79 -19.38 1.06
CA LYS A 57 18.47 -18.99 -0.18
C LYS A 57 17.51 -18.74 -1.34
N LYS A 58 16.26 -18.40 -1.03
CA LYS A 58 15.22 -18.08 -2.01
C LYS A 58 14.83 -16.61 -1.90
N PRO A 59 14.37 -15.99 -3.01
CA PRO A 59 13.76 -14.68 -2.95
C PRO A 59 12.58 -14.66 -1.98
N VAL A 60 12.42 -13.55 -1.24
CA VAL A 60 11.22 -13.32 -0.42
C VAL A 60 10.02 -13.16 -1.34
N ASP A 61 9.00 -13.99 -1.13
CA ASP A 61 7.77 -13.97 -1.92
C ASP A 61 7.07 -12.61 -1.87
N ASN A 62 6.47 -12.22 -3.00
CA ASN A 62 5.70 -10.98 -3.17
C ASN A 62 6.48 -9.69 -2.82
N PHE A 63 7.81 -9.73 -2.94
CA PHE A 63 8.67 -8.59 -2.69
C PHE A 63 9.57 -8.30 -3.89
N ASP A 64 9.17 -7.31 -4.69
CA ASP A 64 9.83 -6.92 -5.92
C ASP A 64 10.08 -5.42 -5.94
N ILE A 65 11.32 -5.03 -6.23
CA ILE A 65 11.74 -3.62 -6.24
C ILE A 65 12.28 -3.26 -7.62
N CYS A 66 11.93 -2.08 -8.09
CA CYS A 66 12.49 -1.57 -9.34
C CYS A 66 13.91 -1.02 -9.14
N SER A 67 14.72 -1.06 -10.20
CA SER A 67 16.09 -0.54 -10.20
C SER A 67 16.18 0.93 -9.75
N ALA A 68 15.18 1.77 -10.06
CA ALA A 68 15.14 3.16 -9.62
C ALA A 68 15.02 3.32 -8.09
N CYS A 69 14.19 2.51 -7.43
CA CYS A 69 14.08 2.55 -5.97
C CYS A 69 15.35 1.97 -5.30
N VAL A 70 15.92 0.88 -5.84
CA VAL A 70 17.19 0.34 -5.33
C VAL A 70 18.32 1.37 -5.47
N ARG A 71 18.42 2.05 -6.61
CA ARG A 71 19.38 3.15 -6.80
C ARG A 71 19.25 4.21 -5.71
N ASN A 72 18.02 4.63 -5.38
CA ASN A 72 17.83 5.65 -4.35
C ASN A 72 18.26 5.14 -2.97
N ILE A 73 18.00 3.86 -2.63
CA ILE A 73 18.53 3.23 -1.41
C ILE A 73 20.05 3.21 -1.42
N ASP A 74 20.67 2.79 -2.51
CA ASP A 74 22.13 2.73 -2.69
C ASP A 74 22.80 4.09 -2.47
N LEU A 75 22.17 5.18 -2.94
CA LEU A 75 22.67 6.55 -2.75
C LEU A 75 22.48 7.05 -1.32
N ILE A 76 21.35 6.74 -0.70
CA ILE A 76 20.97 7.22 0.63
C ILE A 76 21.70 6.46 1.74
N PHE A 77 21.87 5.15 1.57
CA PHE A 77 22.51 4.24 2.52
C PHE A 77 23.70 3.50 1.85
N PRO A 78 24.84 4.17 1.63
CA PRO A 78 25.97 3.58 0.92
C PRO A 78 26.52 2.30 1.55
N THR A 79 26.37 2.10 2.87
CA THR A 79 26.82 0.88 3.57
C THR A 79 25.98 -0.36 3.21
N LEU A 80 24.79 -0.18 2.64
CA LEU A 80 23.92 -1.26 2.18
C LEU A 80 24.08 -1.57 0.70
N GLN A 81 24.88 -0.76 0.00
CA GLN A 81 25.02 -0.82 -1.44
C GLN A 81 25.52 -2.20 -1.87
N PHE A 82 24.78 -2.84 -2.78
CA PHE A 82 25.08 -4.20 -3.26
C PHE A 82 25.03 -5.33 -2.22
N CYS A 83 24.64 -5.06 -0.97
CA CYS A 83 24.57 -6.08 0.07
C CYS A 83 23.14 -6.58 0.35
N VAL A 84 22.11 -5.76 0.08
CA VAL A 84 20.73 -6.05 0.51
C VAL A 84 19.87 -6.63 -0.60
N PHE A 85 19.93 -6.07 -1.81
CA PHE A 85 19.05 -6.45 -2.91
C PHE A 85 19.82 -7.13 -4.04
N ASP A 86 19.34 -8.30 -4.42
CA ASP A 86 19.85 -9.04 -5.56
C ASP A 86 19.42 -8.37 -6.86
N ARG A 87 20.36 -8.33 -7.81
CA ARG A 87 20.18 -7.68 -9.11
C ARG A 87 20.34 -8.72 -10.23
N PRO A 88 19.37 -9.63 -10.40
CA PRO A 88 19.51 -10.72 -11.34
C PRO A 88 19.52 -10.19 -12.79
N GLN A 89 20.64 -10.37 -13.50
CA GLN A 89 20.77 -9.90 -14.89
C GLN A 89 19.99 -10.75 -15.89
N GLU A 90 19.91 -12.06 -15.63
CA GLU A 90 19.33 -13.06 -16.54
C GLU A 90 17.82 -13.27 -16.33
N LYS A 91 17.22 -12.66 -15.30
CA LYS A 91 15.80 -12.83 -15.00
C LYS A 91 14.95 -12.13 -16.05
N LYS A 92 13.91 -12.82 -16.54
CA LYS A 92 12.94 -12.28 -17.49
C LYS A 92 12.17 -11.10 -16.86
N GLU A 93 11.72 -10.20 -17.72
CA GLU A 93 10.82 -9.12 -17.33
C GLU A 93 9.47 -9.69 -16.88
N GLN A 94 8.88 -9.08 -15.85
CA GLN A 94 7.59 -9.49 -15.30
C GLN A 94 6.74 -8.26 -15.01
N GLU A 95 5.42 -8.40 -15.07
CA GLU A 95 4.47 -7.34 -14.72
C GLU A 95 4.23 -7.33 -13.21
N LYS A 96 4.73 -6.31 -12.52
CA LYS A 96 4.54 -6.16 -11.06
C LYS A 96 4.42 -4.70 -10.65
N ILE A 97 4.15 -4.47 -9.36
CA ILE A 97 4.17 -3.16 -8.71
C ILE A 97 5.36 -3.14 -7.75
N CYS A 98 6.10 -2.02 -7.70
CA CYS A 98 7.26 -1.90 -6.82
C CYS A 98 6.85 -1.83 -5.35
N ASN A 99 7.40 -2.70 -4.49
CA ASN A 99 7.12 -2.67 -3.05
C ASN A 99 7.72 -1.44 -2.33
N LEU A 100 8.67 -0.73 -2.95
CA LEU A 100 9.23 0.54 -2.46
C LEU A 100 8.67 1.76 -3.22
N ASN A 101 7.49 1.65 -3.81
CA ASN A 101 6.84 2.82 -4.40
C ASN A 101 6.46 3.83 -3.30
N THR A 102 6.66 5.12 -3.57
CA THR A 102 6.46 6.20 -2.58
C THR A 102 5.01 6.42 -2.15
N ASN A 103 4.07 5.81 -2.87
CA ASN A 103 2.64 5.88 -2.59
C ASN A 103 2.15 4.71 -1.72
N SER A 104 2.99 3.70 -1.49
CA SER A 104 2.71 2.61 -0.55
C SER A 104 2.83 3.10 0.89
N ARG A 105 1.92 2.66 1.76
CA ARG A 105 2.00 2.98 3.20
C ARG A 105 3.17 2.27 3.86
N HIS A 106 3.69 1.20 3.24
CA HIS A 106 4.89 0.50 3.68
C HIS A 106 6.19 1.25 3.34
N PHE A 107 6.15 2.32 2.54
CA PHE A 107 7.34 3.06 2.12
C PHE A 107 8.19 3.58 3.28
N LEU A 108 7.58 4.31 4.23
CA LEU A 108 8.29 4.86 5.38
C LEU A 108 8.73 3.77 6.38
N PRO A 109 7.89 2.79 6.77
CA PRO A 109 8.34 1.65 7.58
C PRO A 109 9.54 0.93 6.97
N MET A 110 9.52 0.64 5.66
CA MET A 110 10.64 0.01 4.97
C MET A 110 11.92 0.83 5.06
N LEU A 111 11.83 2.14 4.88
CA LEU A 111 12.98 3.03 4.99
C LEU A 111 13.54 3.12 6.40
N ASN A 112 12.67 3.17 7.41
CA ASN A 112 13.10 3.18 8.80
C ASN A 112 13.85 1.89 9.17
N GLU A 113 13.42 0.73 8.65
CA GLU A 113 14.17 -0.51 8.87
C GLU A 113 15.47 -0.58 8.07
N LEU A 114 15.50 -0.05 6.84
CA LEU A 114 16.74 0.08 6.07
C LEU A 114 17.74 1.02 6.78
N GLU A 115 17.27 2.12 7.34
CA GLU A 115 18.08 3.04 8.14
C GLU A 115 18.66 2.34 9.37
N ARG A 116 17.84 1.60 10.12
CA ARG A 116 18.32 0.80 11.26
C ARG A 116 19.33 -0.26 10.83
N LEU A 117 19.12 -0.91 9.69
CA LEU A 117 20.06 -1.88 9.16
C LEU A 117 21.39 -1.21 8.79
N ALA A 118 21.34 -0.04 8.15
CA ALA A 118 22.51 0.76 7.79
C ALA A 118 23.28 1.22 9.04
N ASP A 119 22.59 1.73 10.06
CA ASP A 119 23.21 2.23 11.29
C ASP A 119 23.89 1.10 12.10
N ARG A 120 23.36 -0.13 12.01
CA ARG A 120 23.97 -1.33 12.62
C ARG A 120 25.10 -1.92 11.77
N SER A 121 25.13 -1.63 10.47
CA SER A 121 26.13 -2.11 9.52
C SER A 121 27.30 -1.13 9.44
N LYS A 122 28.30 -1.31 10.32
CA LYS A 122 29.54 -0.50 10.27
C LYS A 122 30.35 -0.81 9.00
N GLU A 123 30.89 -2.02 8.94
CA GLU A 123 31.73 -2.51 7.82
C GLU A 123 31.09 -3.71 7.12
N THR A 124 30.35 -4.53 7.87
CA THR A 124 29.65 -5.71 7.35
C THR A 124 28.29 -5.84 8.01
N ILE A 125 27.30 -6.29 7.22
CA ILE A 125 25.97 -6.58 7.74
C ILE A 125 26.05 -7.89 8.55
N ARG A 126 25.76 -7.81 9.84
CA ARG A 126 25.68 -9.01 10.69
C ARG A 126 24.51 -9.86 10.24
N HIS A 127 24.73 -11.18 10.15
CA HIS A 127 23.70 -12.14 9.73
C HIS A 127 22.39 -12.00 10.51
N ARG A 128 22.46 -11.78 11.82
CA ARG A 128 21.29 -11.57 12.67
C ARG A 128 20.48 -10.34 12.27
N ASP A 129 21.13 -9.19 12.06
CA ASP A 129 20.44 -7.95 11.68
C ASP A 129 19.79 -8.09 10.30
N PHE A 130 20.48 -8.75 9.36
CA PHE A 130 19.91 -9.03 8.04
C PHE A 130 18.69 -9.96 8.13
N GLN A 131 18.74 -10.99 8.98
CA GLN A 131 17.60 -11.88 9.20
C GLN A 131 16.41 -11.13 9.81
N GLU A 132 16.64 -10.26 10.79
CA GLU A 132 15.59 -9.41 11.38
C GLU A 132 14.93 -8.52 10.31
N PHE A 133 15.73 -7.93 9.41
CA PHE A 133 15.24 -7.16 8.26
C PHE A 133 14.42 -8.02 7.29
N VAL A 134 14.91 -9.21 6.91
CA VAL A 134 14.20 -10.15 6.04
C VAL A 134 12.87 -10.57 6.66
N ASP A 135 12.82 -10.82 7.97
CA ASP A 135 11.60 -11.21 8.67
C ASP A 135 10.58 -10.07 8.74
N PHE A 136 11.06 -8.82 8.86
CA PHE A 136 10.22 -7.64 8.69
C PHE A 136 9.65 -7.54 7.27
N VAL A 137 10.49 -7.64 6.25
CA VAL A 137 10.06 -7.56 4.85
C VAL A 137 9.06 -8.67 4.54
N ARG A 138 9.30 -9.91 4.98
CA ARG A 138 8.38 -11.02 4.76
C ARG A 138 7.01 -10.78 5.39
N ARG A 139 6.93 -10.13 6.56
CA ARG A 139 5.65 -9.78 7.19
C ARG A 139 4.89 -8.75 6.37
N ILE A 140 5.58 -7.70 5.92
CA ILE A 140 4.98 -6.66 5.08
C ILE A 140 4.54 -7.22 3.73
N SER A 141 5.37 -8.02 3.05
CA SER A 141 5.06 -8.55 1.72
C SER A 141 3.91 -9.56 1.70
N ARG A 142 3.60 -10.17 2.85
CA ARG A 142 2.40 -11.02 3.02
C ARG A 142 1.12 -10.21 3.12
N THR A 143 1.22 -8.97 3.61
CA THR A 143 0.07 -8.09 3.81
C THR A 143 -0.45 -7.63 2.46
N ARG A 144 -1.71 -7.95 2.14
CA ARG A 144 -2.34 -7.44 0.92
C ARG A 144 -2.42 -5.90 0.97
N HIS A 145 -1.81 -5.25 -0.02
CA HIS A 145 -1.97 -3.81 -0.25
C HIS A 145 -3.44 -3.45 -0.44
N CYS A 146 -3.82 -2.27 0.05
CA CYS A 146 -5.16 -1.74 -0.05
C CYS A 146 -5.48 -1.34 -1.51
N ALA A 147 -6.37 -2.09 -2.15
CA ALA A 147 -6.90 -1.76 -3.47
C ALA A 147 -7.96 -0.64 -3.45
N LYS A 148 -8.11 0.05 -2.31
CA LYS A 148 -9.08 1.13 -2.09
C LYS A 148 -10.51 0.68 -2.41
N ASP A 149 -11.17 1.41 -3.31
CA ASP A 149 -12.51 1.22 -3.84
C ASP A 149 -12.60 0.17 -4.96
N THR A 150 -11.48 -0.42 -5.38
CA THR A 150 -11.49 -1.51 -6.37
C THR A 150 -12.14 -2.75 -5.76
N LEU A 151 -13.21 -3.24 -6.40
CA LEU A 151 -13.88 -4.47 -5.98
C LEU A 151 -13.03 -5.70 -6.32
N LEU A 152 -12.59 -6.39 -5.28
CA LEU A 152 -11.82 -7.62 -5.40
C LEU A 152 -12.75 -8.83 -5.28
N ALA A 153 -12.53 -9.85 -6.11
CA ALA A 153 -13.27 -11.13 -6.04
C ALA A 153 -12.97 -11.94 -4.77
N THR A 154 -11.99 -11.52 -3.96
CA THR A 154 -11.68 -12.18 -2.69
C THR A 154 -12.79 -11.99 -1.67
N GLN A 155 -13.13 -13.07 -0.98
CA GLN A 155 -14.18 -13.08 0.03
C GLN A 155 -13.64 -12.94 1.46
N SER A 156 -12.31 -12.98 1.63
CA SER A 156 -11.66 -12.98 2.93
C SER A 156 -11.20 -11.58 3.33
N TRP A 157 -11.81 -11.03 4.39
CA TRP A 157 -11.57 -9.68 4.90
C TRP A 157 -11.56 -9.67 6.43
N HIS A 158 -10.99 -8.62 7.01
CA HIS A 158 -11.28 -8.27 8.39
C HIS A 158 -12.61 -7.51 8.44
N TYR A 159 -13.49 -7.85 9.38
CA TYR A 159 -14.76 -7.15 9.58
C TYR A 159 -15.31 -7.39 10.99
N ILE A 160 -16.33 -6.64 11.38
CA ILE A 160 -17.09 -6.87 12.62
C ILE A 160 -18.32 -7.70 12.25
N SER A 161 -18.58 -8.81 12.95
CA SER A 161 -19.67 -9.73 12.59
C SER A 161 -21.05 -9.06 12.50
N ASP A 162 -21.33 -8.07 13.36
CA ASP A 162 -22.58 -7.28 13.36
C ASP A 162 -22.58 -6.11 12.35
N LEU A 163 -21.48 -5.92 11.62
CA LEU A 163 -21.30 -4.88 10.58
C LEU A 163 -20.46 -5.42 9.40
N PRO A 164 -21.00 -6.38 8.62
CA PRO A 164 -20.30 -6.97 7.48
C PRO A 164 -20.06 -5.98 6.33
N GLU A 165 -20.77 -4.85 6.29
CA GLU A 165 -20.53 -3.76 5.34
C GLU A 165 -19.15 -3.11 5.56
N LEU A 166 -18.60 -3.14 6.78
CA LEU A 166 -17.29 -2.56 7.11
C LEU A 166 -16.17 -3.59 6.86
N THR A 167 -15.82 -3.77 5.60
CA THR A 167 -14.72 -4.65 5.18
C THR A 167 -13.38 -3.93 5.22
N ILE A 168 -12.36 -4.60 5.76
CA ILE A 168 -11.05 -4.01 6.04
C ILE A 168 -9.98 -4.94 5.46
N CYS A 169 -9.12 -4.41 4.59
CA CYS A 169 -7.97 -5.16 4.07
C CYS A 169 -6.86 -5.27 5.13
N GLU A 170 -5.92 -6.18 4.93
CA GLU A 170 -4.81 -6.41 5.87
C GLU A 170 -3.99 -5.13 6.13
N GLU A 171 -3.65 -4.36 5.08
CA GLU A 171 -2.90 -3.11 5.25
C GLU A 171 -3.64 -2.07 6.12
N CYS A 172 -4.97 -1.91 5.93
CA CYS A 172 -5.75 -0.98 6.74
C CYS A 172 -6.02 -1.52 8.15
N TYR A 173 -6.09 -2.84 8.34
CA TYR A 173 -6.21 -3.44 9.66
C TYR A 173 -4.96 -3.18 10.50
N GLU A 174 -3.77 -3.46 9.97
CA GLU A 174 -2.49 -3.25 10.67
C GLU A 174 -2.25 -1.76 11.02
N GLU A 175 -2.67 -0.84 10.15
CA GLU A 175 -2.44 0.57 10.37
C GLU A 175 -3.47 1.23 11.29
N VAL A 176 -4.74 0.85 11.17
CA VAL A 176 -5.85 1.60 11.79
C VAL A 176 -6.46 0.86 12.97
N VAL A 177 -6.64 -0.46 12.85
CA VAL A 177 -7.32 -1.28 13.86
C VAL A 177 -6.34 -1.81 14.89
N TRP A 178 -5.22 -2.37 14.43
CA TRP A 178 -4.22 -3.01 15.28
C TRP A 178 -3.67 -2.12 16.41
N PRO A 179 -3.42 -0.81 16.22
CA PRO A 179 -2.95 0.06 17.30
C PRO A 179 -3.97 0.30 18.41
N VAL A 180 -5.26 0.10 18.12
CA VAL A 180 -6.37 0.33 19.07
C VAL A 180 -7.17 -0.95 19.35
N ARG A 181 -6.64 -2.12 19.00
CA ARG A 181 -7.32 -3.43 19.04
C ARG A 181 -7.89 -3.82 20.41
N ASP A 182 -7.34 -3.27 21.49
CA ASP A 182 -7.77 -3.58 22.86
C ASP A 182 -8.95 -2.69 23.31
N ARG A 183 -9.34 -1.69 22.51
CA ARG A 183 -10.50 -0.82 22.77
C ARG A 183 -11.82 -1.48 22.31
N PRO A 184 -12.97 -1.06 22.88
CA PRO A 184 -14.28 -1.46 22.40
C PRO A 184 -14.45 -1.19 20.89
N ILE A 185 -15.30 -1.94 20.20
CA ILE A 185 -15.50 -1.92 18.73
C ILE A 185 -14.29 -2.46 17.96
N ALA A 186 -13.08 -1.96 18.21
CA ALA A 186 -11.86 -2.42 17.56
C ALA A 186 -11.55 -3.89 17.89
N ARG A 187 -11.79 -4.30 19.14
CA ARG A 187 -11.66 -5.70 19.59
C ARG A 187 -12.61 -6.67 18.87
N ASP A 188 -13.73 -6.16 18.36
CA ASP A 188 -14.79 -6.93 17.71
C ASP A 188 -14.50 -7.13 16.20
N VAL A 189 -13.49 -6.41 15.67
CA VAL A 189 -12.96 -6.67 14.33
C VAL A 189 -12.23 -8.01 14.34
N SER A 190 -12.51 -8.87 13.35
CA SER A 190 -11.87 -10.17 13.25
C SER A 190 -10.35 -10.05 13.14
N LYS A 191 -9.62 -10.76 14.03
CA LYS A 191 -8.15 -10.74 14.05
C LYS A 191 -7.51 -11.41 12.84
N THR A 192 -8.21 -12.39 12.29
CA THR A 192 -7.82 -13.07 11.05
C THR A 192 -8.84 -12.74 9.96
N LEU A 193 -8.42 -12.91 8.71
CA LEU A 193 -9.32 -12.80 7.57
C LEU A 193 -10.42 -13.86 7.68
N LYS A 194 -11.67 -13.42 7.53
CA LYS A 194 -12.85 -14.28 7.54
C LYS A 194 -13.66 -14.06 6.27
N LEU A 195 -14.41 -15.09 5.88
CA LEU A 195 -15.37 -14.95 4.79
C LEU A 195 -16.46 -13.96 5.20
N VAL A 196 -16.66 -12.95 4.35
CA VAL A 196 -17.71 -11.95 4.52
C VAL A 196 -19.01 -12.50 3.90
N PRO A 197 -20.16 -12.39 4.58
CA PRO A 197 -21.44 -12.79 4.01
C PRO A 197 -21.76 -12.04 2.71
N THR A 198 -22.42 -12.71 1.77
CA THR A 198 -22.89 -12.06 0.53
C THR A 198 -24.03 -11.10 0.82
N LEU A 199 -23.75 -9.80 0.86
CA LEU A 199 -24.75 -8.76 1.17
C LEU A 199 -25.65 -8.39 -0.03
N ARG A 200 -25.16 -8.55 -1.26
CA ARG A 200 -25.84 -8.15 -2.51
C ARG A 200 -25.88 -9.31 -3.51
N LYS A 201 -26.90 -10.17 -3.44
CA LYS A 201 -27.00 -11.38 -4.29
C LYS A 201 -27.23 -11.08 -5.79
N ASN A 202 -27.90 -9.96 -6.12
CA ASN A 202 -28.32 -9.62 -7.49
C ASN A 202 -27.58 -8.39 -8.06
N SER A 203 -26.39 -8.08 -7.57
CA SER A 203 -25.59 -6.94 -8.02
C SER A 203 -24.87 -7.24 -9.34
N LEU A 204 -24.86 -6.29 -10.28
CA LEU A 204 -24.03 -6.37 -11.50
C LEU A 204 -22.53 -6.37 -11.20
N LEU A 205 -22.17 -5.86 -10.03
CA LEU A 205 -20.82 -5.81 -9.50
C LEU A 205 -20.57 -7.03 -8.62
N ARG A 206 -19.44 -7.71 -8.89
CA ARG A 206 -18.93 -8.79 -8.06
C ARG A 206 -17.73 -8.29 -7.27
N GLY A 207 -17.63 -8.76 -6.03
CA GLY A 207 -16.47 -8.50 -5.18
C GLY A 207 -16.75 -7.54 -4.04
N THR A 208 -15.68 -7.16 -3.36
CA THR A 208 -15.70 -6.34 -2.14
C THR A 208 -14.48 -5.43 -2.15
N SER A 209 -14.65 -4.19 -1.69
CA SER A 209 -13.57 -3.20 -1.55
C SER A 209 -13.18 -3.03 -0.09
N CYS A 210 -12.16 -2.24 0.19
CA CYS A 210 -11.86 -1.81 1.56
C CYS A 210 -12.78 -0.62 1.91
N GLN A 211 -13.36 -0.60 3.11
CA GLN A 211 -14.13 0.56 3.59
C GLN A 211 -13.32 1.53 4.45
N LEU A 212 -12.11 1.12 4.87
CA LEU A 212 -11.25 1.87 5.79
C LEU A 212 -10.05 2.54 5.09
N TYR A 213 -10.09 2.64 3.75
CA TYR A 213 -8.98 3.22 2.98
C TYR A 213 -8.99 4.76 3.00
N SER A 214 -10.15 5.40 3.15
CA SER A 214 -10.29 6.87 3.12
C SER A 214 -10.07 7.50 4.49
N ASP A 215 -9.48 8.71 4.51
CA ASP A 215 -9.19 9.44 5.74
C ASP A 215 -10.45 9.76 6.54
N ARG A 216 -11.56 10.07 5.86
CA ARG A 216 -12.84 10.29 6.50
C ARG A 216 -13.32 9.07 7.29
N MET A 217 -13.32 7.88 6.69
CA MET A 217 -13.75 6.66 7.38
C MET A 217 -12.82 6.27 8.52
N ARG A 218 -11.52 6.56 8.39
CA ARG A 218 -10.55 6.37 9.47
C ARG A 218 -10.87 7.25 10.67
N ARG A 219 -11.18 8.54 10.45
CA ARG A 219 -11.62 9.45 11.52
C ARG A 219 -12.89 8.95 12.19
N ILE A 220 -13.90 8.57 11.39
CA ILE A 220 -15.16 8.01 11.92
C ILE A 220 -14.91 6.76 12.76
N PHE A 221 -14.06 5.84 12.29
CA PHE A 221 -13.67 4.65 13.04
C PHE A 221 -12.98 5.01 14.36
N HIS A 222 -11.99 5.90 14.34
CA HIS A 222 -11.29 6.32 15.56
C HIS A 222 -12.20 7.04 16.55
N ASP A 223 -13.10 7.91 16.07
CA ASP A 223 -14.07 8.62 16.90
C ASP A 223 -15.05 7.64 17.54
N ALA A 224 -15.58 6.69 16.76
CA ALA A 224 -16.47 5.64 17.25
C ALA A 224 -15.78 4.77 18.31
N VAL A 225 -14.56 4.29 18.05
CA VAL A 225 -13.77 3.51 19.00
C VAL A 225 -13.48 4.30 20.28
N SER A 226 -13.20 5.60 20.17
CA SER A 226 -12.90 6.46 21.32
C SER A 226 -14.12 6.77 22.17
N ARG A 227 -15.30 6.92 21.55
CA ARG A 227 -16.58 7.19 22.24
C ARG A 227 -17.38 5.93 22.57
N ASN A 228 -16.89 4.76 22.15
CA ASN A 228 -17.64 3.50 22.15
C ASN A 228 -19.02 3.62 21.48
N ASP A 229 -19.08 4.36 20.37
CA ASP A 229 -20.31 4.66 19.63
C ASP A 229 -20.40 3.77 18.38
N PHE A 230 -20.88 2.54 18.58
CA PHE A 230 -21.01 1.56 17.50
C PHE A 230 -22.08 1.95 16.47
N GLU A 231 -23.16 2.59 16.90
CA GLU A 231 -24.28 2.95 16.01
C GLU A 231 -23.88 4.04 15.02
N SER A 232 -23.07 5.03 15.44
CA SER A 232 -22.50 6.02 14.52
C SER A 232 -21.59 5.37 13.46
N LEU A 233 -20.72 4.43 13.85
CA LEU A 233 -19.87 3.69 12.91
C LEU A 233 -20.70 2.88 11.92
N LYS A 234 -21.70 2.15 12.43
CA LYS A 234 -22.60 1.30 11.64
C LYS A 234 -23.40 2.09 10.62
N SER A 235 -23.97 3.22 11.03
CA SER A 235 -24.69 4.14 10.13
C SER A 235 -23.79 4.65 9.01
N ALA A 236 -22.59 5.13 9.35
CA ALA A 236 -21.64 5.65 8.38
C ALA A 236 -21.12 4.57 7.41
N ALA A 237 -20.75 3.40 7.91
CA ALA A 237 -20.25 2.28 7.11
C ALA A 237 -21.32 1.77 6.14
N ARG A 238 -22.57 1.60 6.61
CA ARG A 238 -23.70 1.19 5.75
C ARG A 238 -24.01 2.23 4.68
N TYR A 239 -24.05 3.50 5.04
CA TYR A 239 -24.29 4.58 4.08
C TYR A 239 -23.23 4.57 2.99
N ARG A 240 -21.95 4.53 3.38
CA ARG A 240 -20.83 4.49 2.45
C ARG A 240 -20.88 3.26 1.54
N TYR A 241 -21.01 2.07 2.11
CA TYR A 241 -21.08 0.81 1.36
C TYR A 241 -22.20 0.84 0.31
N ASN A 242 -23.40 1.26 0.72
CA ASN A 242 -24.54 1.32 -0.20
C ASN A 242 -24.32 2.33 -1.33
N MET A 243 -23.73 3.48 -1.01
CA MET A 243 -23.46 4.52 -1.98
C MET A 243 -22.34 4.12 -2.95
N GLU A 244 -21.24 3.55 -2.47
CA GLU A 244 -20.14 3.02 -3.30
C GLU A 244 -20.68 2.04 -4.33
N HIS A 245 -21.39 1.01 -3.87
CA HIS A 245 -21.95 0.00 -4.75
C HIS A 245 -22.95 0.57 -5.75
N ARG A 246 -23.81 1.52 -5.34
CA ARG A 246 -24.75 2.19 -6.25
C ARG A 246 -24.01 2.97 -7.33
N LEU A 247 -23.04 3.79 -6.95
CA LEU A 247 -22.32 4.65 -7.89
C LEU A 247 -21.45 3.82 -8.83
N GLN A 248 -20.78 2.78 -8.35
CA GLN A 248 -20.01 1.88 -9.21
C GLN A 248 -20.90 1.12 -10.20
N GLU A 249 -22.12 0.73 -9.79
CA GLU A 249 -23.05 0.02 -10.66
C GLU A 249 -23.56 0.94 -11.78
N MET A 250 -23.90 2.18 -11.44
CA MET A 250 -24.22 3.22 -12.44
C MET A 250 -23.04 3.49 -13.36
N HIS A 251 -21.82 3.56 -12.83
CA HIS A 251 -20.63 3.79 -13.64
C HIS A 251 -20.44 2.69 -14.68
N LYS A 252 -20.57 1.42 -14.26
CA LYS A 252 -20.49 0.27 -15.17
C LYS A 252 -21.58 0.29 -16.25
N LEU A 253 -22.80 0.70 -15.91
CA LEU A 253 -23.87 0.86 -16.91
C LEU A 253 -23.53 1.97 -17.92
N TYR A 254 -23.00 3.11 -17.46
CA TYR A 254 -22.58 4.18 -18.37
C TYR A 254 -21.42 3.77 -19.27
N GLU A 255 -20.49 2.95 -18.79
CA GLU A 255 -19.43 2.37 -19.62
C GLU A 255 -20.01 1.45 -20.72
N MET A 256 -21.03 0.65 -20.41
CA MET A 256 -21.73 -0.18 -21.40
C MET A 256 -22.48 0.67 -22.44
N ASP A 257 -23.17 1.72 -22.00
CA ASP A 257 -23.85 2.69 -22.88
C ASP A 257 -22.85 3.36 -23.84
N LEU A 258 -21.68 3.78 -23.35
CA LEU A 258 -20.62 4.35 -24.17
C LEU A 258 -20.09 3.35 -25.21
N GLN A 259 -19.92 2.08 -24.84
CA GLN A 259 -19.53 1.02 -25.77
C GLN A 259 -20.61 0.77 -26.84
N ALA A 260 -21.88 1.01 -26.52
CA ALA A 260 -22.99 0.97 -27.46
C ALA A 260 -23.16 2.27 -28.27
N GLY A 261 -22.30 3.27 -28.07
CA GLY A 261 -22.32 4.55 -28.80
C GLY A 261 -23.23 5.63 -28.20
N ILE A 262 -23.77 5.41 -27.00
CA ILE A 262 -24.60 6.40 -26.27
C ILE A 262 -23.69 7.27 -25.41
N ASP A 263 -23.72 8.59 -25.60
CA ASP A 263 -22.91 9.50 -24.79
C ASP A 263 -23.45 9.64 -23.36
N ARG A 264 -22.62 9.27 -22.37
CA ARG A 264 -22.90 9.33 -20.93
C ARG A 264 -21.82 10.07 -20.14
N ARG A 265 -20.94 10.83 -20.80
CA ARG A 265 -19.78 11.45 -20.15
C ARG A 265 -20.18 12.39 -19.01
N VAL A 266 -21.25 13.17 -19.19
CA VAL A 266 -21.76 14.10 -18.18
C VAL A 266 -22.28 13.36 -16.94
N GLU A 267 -23.01 12.26 -17.13
CA GLU A 267 -23.51 11.43 -16.04
C GLU A 267 -22.37 10.74 -15.28
N MET A 268 -21.33 10.27 -15.99
CA MET A 268 -20.13 9.71 -15.37
C MET A 268 -19.39 10.74 -14.50
N GLU A 269 -19.22 11.97 -14.98
CA GLU A 269 -18.61 13.06 -14.20
C GLU A 269 -19.42 13.41 -12.96
N LYS A 270 -20.76 13.49 -13.08
CA LYS A 270 -21.66 13.69 -11.93
C LYS A 270 -21.52 12.55 -10.92
N ASN A 271 -21.45 11.31 -11.39
CA ASN A 271 -21.31 10.14 -10.53
C ASN A 271 -19.99 10.17 -9.73
N ILE A 272 -18.88 10.56 -10.38
CA ILE A 272 -17.58 10.77 -9.73
C ILE A 272 -17.64 11.93 -8.72
N SER A 273 -18.33 13.02 -9.06
CA SER A 273 -18.53 14.15 -8.16
C SER A 273 -19.30 13.75 -6.89
N ILE A 274 -20.30 12.89 -7.01
CA ILE A 274 -21.06 12.39 -5.85
C ILE A 274 -20.16 11.51 -4.97
N TRP A 275 -19.31 10.65 -5.55
CA TRP A 275 -18.37 9.85 -4.75
C TRP A 275 -17.38 10.72 -3.97
N LYS A 276 -16.83 11.76 -4.61
CA LYS A 276 -15.89 12.68 -3.97
C LYS A 276 -16.50 13.51 -2.84
N SER A 277 -17.82 13.74 -2.83
CA SER A 277 -18.47 14.53 -1.77
C SER A 277 -18.73 13.72 -0.49
N ILE A 278 -18.72 12.39 -0.58
CA ILE A 278 -18.94 11.48 0.55
C ILE A 278 -17.66 10.81 1.05
N GLU A 279 -16.55 10.95 0.32
CA GLU A 279 -15.21 10.48 0.67
C GLU A 279 -14.43 11.50 1.50
#